data_AF-A0A2I0JY77-F1
#
_entry.id   AF-A0A2I0JY77-F1
#
_cell.length_a   1.000
_cell.length_b   1.000
_cell.length_c   1.000
_cell.angle_alpha   90.00
_cell.angle_beta   90.00
_cell.angle_gamma   90.00
#
_symmetry.space_group_name_H-M   'P 1'
#
loop_
_entity.id
_entity.type
_entity.pdbx_description
1 polymer ?
#
loop_
_entity_poly.entity_id
_entity_poly.type
_entity_poly.pdbx_seq_one_letter_code
_entity_poly.pdbx_strand_id
1 'polypeptide(L)' 'MTKSKRLAERKISRFEKNITKRGSVPETTTKKGNDYPVGPILLGFFIFVVVGSSLFQIIRTAMSRGMV' A
#
# COMPACT_ATOMS: atom_id res chain seq x y z
N MET A 1 -14.58 -15.80 -47.31
CA MET A 1 -13.68 -15.88 -46.13
C MET A 1 -14.15 -17.03 -45.23
N THR A 2 -13.65 -18.25 -45.44
CA THR A 2 -13.99 -19.41 -44.59
C THR A 2 -12.96 -19.56 -43.47
N LYS A 3 -13.10 -18.75 -42.40
CA LYS A 3 -12.31 -18.98 -41.19
C LYS A 3 -12.79 -20.28 -40.54
N SER A 4 -11.87 -21.21 -40.29
CA SER A 4 -12.18 -22.50 -39.65
C SER A 4 -12.84 -22.29 -38.27
N LYS A 5 -13.88 -23.09 -37.97
CA LYS A 5 -14.72 -22.95 -36.74
C LYS A 5 -13.89 -22.90 -35.46
N ARG A 6 -12.87 -23.76 -35.35
CA ARG A 6 -11.94 -23.82 -34.21
C ARG A 6 -11.13 -22.54 -34.00
N LEU A 7 -10.79 -21.81 -35.06
CA LEU A 7 -10.07 -20.53 -34.96
C LEU A 7 -11.01 -19.39 -34.59
N ALA A 8 -12.28 -19.46 -34.99
CA ALA A 8 -13.30 -18.52 -34.57
C ALA A 8 -13.58 -18.66 -33.06
N GLU A 9 -13.76 -19.87 -32.55
CA GLU A 9 -13.97 -20.13 -31.11
C GLU A 9 -12.81 -19.66 -30.23
N ARG A 10 -11.55 -19.87 -30.68
CA ARG A 10 -10.37 -19.33 -29.97
C ARG A 10 -10.31 -17.80 -29.97
N LYS A 11 -10.73 -17.15 -31.06
CA LYS A 11 -10.82 -15.68 -31.10
C LYS A 11 -11.92 -15.20 -30.17
N ILE A 12 -13.11 -15.77 -30.25
CA ILE A 12 -14.28 -15.41 -29.42
C ILE A 12 -13.94 -15.56 -27.93
N SER A 13 -13.40 -16.71 -27.50
CA SER A 13 -13.01 -16.92 -26.09
C SER A 13 -11.91 -15.97 -25.59
N ARG A 14 -11.05 -15.44 -26.47
CA ARG A 14 -10.04 -14.42 -26.10
C ARG A 14 -10.68 -13.03 -25.99
N PHE A 15 -11.60 -12.69 -26.88
CA PHE A 15 -12.34 -11.42 -26.79
C PHE A 15 -13.30 -11.42 -25.61
N GLU A 16 -13.99 -12.51 -25.34
CA GLU A 16 -14.92 -12.69 -24.21
C GLU A 16 -14.21 -12.57 -22.86
N LYS A 17 -12.98 -13.11 -22.75
CA LYS A 17 -12.09 -12.91 -21.59
C LYS A 17 -11.60 -11.46 -21.46
N ASN A 18 -11.47 -10.73 -22.57
CA ASN A 18 -11.14 -9.31 -22.55
C ASN A 18 -12.36 -8.42 -22.26
N ILE A 19 -13.60 -8.90 -22.51
CA ILE A 19 -14.87 -8.21 -22.19
C ILE A 19 -15.23 -8.40 -20.71
N THR A 20 -15.13 -9.62 -20.18
CA THR A 20 -15.36 -9.92 -18.75
C THR A 20 -14.25 -9.38 -17.84
N LYS A 21 -13.06 -9.13 -18.40
CA LYS A 21 -11.98 -8.36 -17.74
C LYS A 21 -12.02 -6.86 -18.08
N ARG A 22 -12.91 -6.41 -18.97
CA ARG A 22 -13.09 -4.98 -19.27
C ARG A 22 -13.79 -4.34 -18.08
N GLY A 23 -13.03 -3.56 -17.30
CA GLY A 23 -13.53 -2.93 -16.08
C GLY A 23 -13.30 -3.75 -14.80
N SER A 24 -12.74 -4.96 -14.88
CA SER A 24 -12.18 -5.64 -13.70
C SER A 24 -10.68 -5.34 -13.60
N VAL A 25 -10.37 -4.04 -13.59
CA VAL A 25 -9.19 -3.60 -12.84
C VAL A 25 -9.61 -3.82 -11.39
N PRO A 26 -8.87 -4.60 -10.58
CA PRO A 26 -9.18 -4.72 -9.18
C PRO A 26 -9.23 -3.30 -8.59
N GLU A 27 -10.43 -2.82 -8.28
CA GLU A 27 -10.67 -1.65 -7.43
C GLU A 27 -10.47 -2.07 -5.96
N THR A 28 -9.46 -2.89 -5.70
CA THR A 28 -9.23 -3.47 -4.38
C THR A 28 -7.75 -3.35 -4.04
N THR A 29 -7.51 -2.64 -2.93
CA THR A 29 -6.41 -2.84 -1.97
C THR A 29 -5.39 -1.72 -1.79
N THR A 30 -5.26 -0.71 -2.66
CA THR A 30 -4.30 0.40 -2.40
C THR A 30 -4.68 1.77 -2.95
N LYS A 31 -5.97 2.13 -2.96
CA LYS A 31 -6.32 3.57 -2.96
C LYS A 31 -6.27 4.14 -1.52
N LYS A 32 -5.17 3.90 -0.80
CA LYS A 32 -4.83 4.67 0.40
C LYS A 32 -4.08 5.88 -0.12
N GLY A 33 -4.83 6.96 -0.33
CA GLY A 33 -4.35 8.16 -0.99
C GLY A 33 -3.05 8.69 -0.41
N ASN A 34 -2.26 9.20 -1.35
CA ASN A 34 -1.11 10.07 -1.21
C ASN A 34 0.20 9.41 -0.76
N ASP A 35 1.08 9.30 -1.75
CA ASP A 35 2.51 9.06 -1.68
C ASP A 35 3.18 10.05 -0.70
N TYR A 36 3.09 9.76 0.59
CA TYR A 36 4.16 10.21 1.47
C TYR A 36 5.41 9.47 0.98
N PRO A 37 6.53 10.19 0.70
CA PRO A 37 7.78 9.54 0.27
C PRO A 37 8.30 8.55 1.32
N VAL A 38 7.68 8.54 2.51
CA VAL A 38 7.88 7.62 3.61
C VAL A 38 6.63 6.76 3.80
N GLY A 39 6.81 5.43 3.80
CA GLY A 39 5.70 4.50 4.01
C GLY A 39 5.07 4.64 5.40
N PRO A 40 3.80 4.21 5.59
CA PRO A 40 3.07 4.34 6.86
C PRO A 40 3.83 3.76 8.06
N ILE A 41 4.57 2.68 7.84
CA ILE A 41 5.41 2.02 8.85
C ILE A 41 6.57 2.92 9.28
N LEU A 42 7.28 3.52 8.31
CA LEU A 42 8.39 4.44 8.58
C LEU A 42 7.91 5.73 9.24
N LEU A 43 6.76 6.25 8.83
CA LEU A 43 6.16 7.44 9.44
C LEU A 43 5.75 7.17 10.90
N GLY A 44 5.14 6.01 11.18
CA GLY A 44 4.82 5.58 12.53
C GLY A 44 6.06 5.38 13.40
N PHE A 45 7.10 4.75 12.85
CA PHE A 45 8.38 4.59 13.53
C PHE A 45 9.05 5.94 13.84
N PHE A 46 9.04 6.87 12.88
CA PHE A 46 9.61 8.20 13.06
C PHE A 46 8.96 8.95 14.22
N ILE A 47 7.61 8.97 14.26
CA ILE A 47 6.87 9.61 15.36
C ILE A 47 7.17 8.92 16.69
N PHE A 48 7.17 7.58 16.74
CA PHE A 48 7.47 6.82 17.95
C PHE A 48 8.86 7.14 18.51
N VAL A 49 9.89 7.17 17.67
CA VAL A 49 11.26 7.47 18.08
C VAL A 49 11.39 8.91 18.58
N VAL A 50 10.80 9.88 17.87
CA VAL A 50 10.89 11.31 18.23
C VAL A 50 10.17 11.58 19.56
N VAL A 51 8.92 11.11 19.70
CA VAL A 51 8.13 11.31 20.94
C VAL A 51 8.72 10.49 22.09
N GLY A 52 9.06 9.23 21.85
CA GLY A 52 9.62 8.32 22.85
C GLY A 52 10.95 8.80 23.42
N SER A 53 11.86 9.29 22.55
CA SER A 53 13.14 9.84 22.99
C SER A 53 12.98 11.13 23.82
N SER A 54 12.04 12.00 23.44
CA SER A 54 11.74 13.23 24.17
C SER A 54 11.18 12.95 25.57
N LEU A 55 10.23 12.01 25.68
CA LEU A 55 9.69 11.58 26.98
C LEU A 55 10.78 10.95 27.84
N PHE A 56 11.58 10.05 27.27
CA PHE A 56 12.67 9.39 27.99
C PHE A 56 13.71 10.40 28.49
N GLN A 57 14.03 11.43 27.71
CA GLN A 57 14.90 12.52 28.15
C GLN A 57 14.31 13.29 29.32
N ILE A 58 13.01 13.62 29.30
CA ILE A 58 12.36 14.36 30.40
C ILE A 58 12.36 13.52 31.68
N ILE A 59 11.96 12.24 31.60
CA ILE A 59 11.93 11.33 32.74
C ILE A 59 13.35 11.13 33.28
N ARG A 60 14.33 10.85 32.41
CA ARG A 60 15.74 10.75 32.80
C ARG A 60 16.26 12.04 33.42
N THR A 61 15.92 13.20 32.87
CA THR A 61 16.35 14.51 33.37
C THR A 61 15.72 14.85 34.71
N ALA A 62 14.43 14.53 34.91
CA ALA A 62 13.75 14.71 36.19
C ALA A 62 14.31 13.77 37.26
N MET A 63 14.54 12.50 36.92
CA MET A 63 15.18 11.53 37.82
C MET A 63 16.65 11.89 38.10
N SER A 64 17.39 12.44 37.13
CA SER A 64 18.79 12.87 37.33
C SER A 64 18.91 14.23 38.04
N ARG A 65 17.93 15.13 37.90
CA ARG A 65 17.88 16.39 38.67
C ARG A 65 17.54 16.19 40.14
N GLY A 66 17.07 15.00 40.54
CA GLY A 66 16.92 14.60 41.94
C GLY A 66 18.19 13.99 42.57
N MET A 67 19.30 13.90 41.82
CA MET A 67 20.62 13.52 42.34
C MET A 67 21.52 14.75 42.40
N VAL A 68 21.17 15.72 43.25
CA VAL A 68 22.04 16.76 43.83
C VAL A 68 21.40 17.26 45.11
#